data_AF-A0A662CSC8-F1
#
_entry.id   AF-A0A662CSC8-F1
#
_cell.length_a   1.000
_cell.length_b   1.000
_cell.length_c   1.000
_cell.angle_alpha   90.00
_cell.angle_beta   90.00
_cell.angle_gamma   90.00
#
_symmetry.space_group_name_H-M   'P 1'
#
loop_
_entity.id
_entity.type
_entity.pdbx_description
1 polymer ?
#
loop_
_entity_poly.entity_id
_entity_poly.type
_entity_poly.pdbx_seq_one_letter_code
_entity_poly.pdbx_strand_id
1 'polypeptide(L)'
;MKQILIAFSALILLAACKSPEQKTTTSEPSFPLKAYVETEDKAFRYEIVETIKGDSWTEYRIYMVSGTWFTHEEVDEPEWWHWLTMVVPDDVQETESLMLIGGGWRGDTIPIAANEEMIQAALATGSVVSHISNIPFQPIDFKGDKEEGVFEDALIAFGWLQFLEGGATEDLQEWLARFPMTRAVVRAMDVVQEVCAINHKEVQEFFVAGASKRGWTTWTVAAVDDRVMGIAPVVI
;
A
#
# COMPACT_ATOMS: atom_id res chain seq x y z
N MET A 1 36.44 -15.43 88.73
CA MET A 1 34.97 -15.29 88.77
C MET A 1 34.49 -14.74 87.44
N LYS A 2 33.57 -15.49 86.81
CA LYS A 2 32.67 -15.13 85.69
C LYS A 2 33.29 -14.60 84.39
N GLN A 3 33.44 -15.55 83.46
CA GLN A 3 33.41 -15.35 82.01
C GLN A 3 32.15 -14.57 81.59
N ILE A 4 32.30 -13.61 80.68
CA ILE A 4 31.19 -13.07 79.89
C ILE A 4 31.61 -13.17 78.43
N LEU A 5 31.05 -14.18 77.77
CA LEU A 5 31.05 -14.42 76.35
C LEU A 5 29.89 -13.60 75.78
N ILE A 6 30.13 -12.65 74.88
CA ILE A 6 29.06 -12.00 74.10
C ILE A 6 29.36 -12.21 72.62
N ALA A 7 28.48 -12.99 72.00
CA ALA A 7 28.52 -13.43 70.61
C ALA A 7 28.25 -12.26 69.66
N PHE A 8 29.10 -12.10 68.64
CA PHE A 8 28.79 -11.29 67.47
C PHE A 8 27.84 -12.10 66.56
N SER A 9 26.55 -11.74 66.56
CA SER A 9 25.61 -12.21 65.54
C SER A 9 25.82 -11.39 64.26
N ALA A 10 26.32 -12.04 63.20
CA ALA A 10 26.33 -11.46 61.87
C ALA A 10 24.90 -11.44 61.32
N LEU A 11 24.32 -10.25 61.19
CA LEU A 11 23.03 -10.04 60.54
C LEU A 11 23.23 -10.11 59.02
N ILE A 12 22.98 -11.28 58.42
CA ILE A 12 22.96 -11.44 56.96
C ILE A 12 21.64 -10.86 56.46
N LEU A 13 21.68 -9.66 55.88
CA LEU A 13 20.58 -9.08 55.11
C LEU A 13 20.44 -9.88 53.80
N LEU A 14 19.53 -10.86 53.80
CA LEU A 14 19.04 -11.48 52.56
C LEU A 14 18.16 -10.47 51.84
N ALA A 15 18.75 -9.69 50.94
CA ALA A 15 18.01 -8.92 49.95
C ALA A 15 17.34 -9.91 48.99
N ALA A 16 16.04 -10.13 49.18
CA ALA A 16 15.22 -10.83 48.20
C ALA A 16 15.09 -9.95 46.95
N CYS A 17 15.94 -10.18 45.96
CA CYS A 17 15.70 -9.69 44.60
C CYS A 17 14.40 -10.35 44.10
N LYS A 18 13.29 -9.62 44.16
CA LYS A 18 12.13 -9.95 43.32
C LYS A 18 12.59 -9.81 41.87
N SER A 19 12.61 -10.93 41.14
CA SER A 19 12.73 -10.87 39.68
C SER A 19 11.64 -9.95 39.14
N PRO A 20 11.95 -9.05 38.20
CA PRO A 20 10.94 -8.20 37.59
C PRO A 20 9.92 -9.11 36.92
N GLU A 21 8.65 -8.92 37.27
CA GLU A 21 7.52 -9.57 36.64
C GLU A 21 7.54 -9.21 35.15
N GLN A 22 7.57 -10.24 34.30
CA GLN A 22 7.67 -10.07 32.86
C GLN A 22 6.36 -9.44 32.39
N LYS A 23 6.36 -8.12 32.15
CA LYS A 23 5.26 -7.43 31.47
C LYS A 23 5.08 -8.11 30.13
N THR A 24 4.01 -8.89 29.99
CA THR A 24 3.48 -9.30 28.70
C THR A 24 2.96 -8.04 28.03
N THR A 25 3.84 -7.37 27.29
CA THR A 25 3.44 -6.33 26.37
C THR A 25 2.73 -7.06 25.24
N THR A 26 1.40 -7.05 25.23
CA THR A 26 0.64 -7.22 23.99
C THR A 26 1.22 -6.20 23.02
N SER A 27 1.99 -6.67 22.05
CA SER A 27 2.56 -5.81 21.03
C SER A 27 1.39 -5.32 20.17
N GLU A 28 0.95 -4.10 20.43
CA GLU A 28 0.17 -3.33 19.46
C GLU A 28 0.85 -3.49 18.08
N PRO A 29 0.09 -3.69 16.99
CA PRO A 29 0.69 -3.85 15.68
C PRO A 29 1.53 -2.60 15.40
N SER A 30 2.85 -2.76 15.35
CA SER A 30 3.80 -1.64 15.34
C SER A 30 3.78 -0.83 14.04
N PHE A 31 2.81 -1.08 13.15
CA PHE A 31 2.67 -0.40 11.88
C PHE A 31 1.24 -0.50 11.31
N PRO A 32 0.32 0.42 11.67
CA PRO A 32 -1.09 0.35 11.26
C PRO A 32 -1.31 0.31 9.75
N LEU A 33 -0.55 1.10 8.97
CA LEU A 33 -0.64 1.09 7.52
C LEU A 33 -0.29 -0.29 6.94
N LYS A 34 0.78 -0.93 7.43
CA LYS A 34 1.18 -2.28 7.00
C LYS A 34 0.08 -3.29 7.32
N ALA A 35 -0.46 -3.24 8.54
CA ALA A 35 -1.57 -4.09 8.96
C ALA A 35 -2.81 -3.92 8.07
N TYR A 36 -3.17 -2.67 7.71
CA TYR A 36 -4.28 -2.39 6.80
C TYR A 36 -4.05 -2.99 5.41
N VAL A 37 -2.84 -2.84 4.86
CA VAL A 37 -2.47 -3.35 3.53
C VAL A 37 -2.46 -4.88 3.50
N GLU A 38 -1.95 -5.52 4.55
CA GLU A 38 -1.87 -6.98 4.69
C GLU A 38 -3.23 -7.63 5.00
N THR A 39 -4.19 -6.87 5.52
CA THR A 39 -5.53 -7.36 5.82
C THR A 39 -6.20 -7.87 4.53
N GLU A 40 -6.67 -9.11 4.57
CA GLU A 40 -7.44 -9.70 3.47
C GLU A 40 -8.78 -8.98 3.31
N ASP A 41 -9.07 -8.55 2.09
CA ASP A 41 -10.35 -7.97 1.72
C ASP A 41 -11.00 -8.87 0.66
N LYS A 42 -12.23 -9.34 0.94
CA LYS A 42 -12.97 -10.24 0.06
C LYS A 42 -13.38 -9.60 -1.27
N ALA A 43 -13.36 -8.27 -1.36
CA ALA A 43 -13.64 -7.56 -2.59
C ALA A 43 -12.46 -7.59 -3.58
N PHE A 44 -11.23 -7.88 -3.10
CA PHE A 44 -10.04 -7.95 -3.95
C PHE A 44 -10.25 -8.99 -5.06
N ARG A 45 -10.13 -8.54 -6.32
CA ARG A 45 -10.23 -9.36 -7.52
C ARG A 45 -9.65 -8.60 -8.71
N TYR A 46 -9.30 -9.31 -9.77
CA TYR A 46 -8.92 -8.70 -11.03
C TYR A 46 -9.36 -9.54 -12.23
N GLU A 47 -9.43 -8.89 -13.39
CA GLU A 47 -9.75 -9.49 -14.67
C GLU A 47 -8.87 -8.88 -15.76
N ILE A 48 -8.18 -9.71 -16.55
CA ILE A 48 -7.54 -9.27 -17.79
C ILE A 48 -8.64 -9.05 -18.82
N VAL A 49 -8.98 -7.78 -19.06
CA VAL A 49 -10.07 -7.40 -19.97
C VAL A 49 -9.63 -7.36 -21.43
N GLU A 50 -8.34 -7.11 -21.67
CA GLU A 50 -7.78 -7.04 -23.02
C GLU A 50 -6.31 -7.47 -23.01
N THR A 51 -5.92 -8.21 -24.05
CA THR A 51 -4.52 -8.58 -24.32
C THR A 51 -4.18 -8.18 -25.74
N ILE A 52 -3.16 -7.34 -25.91
CA ILE A 52 -2.72 -6.83 -27.21
C ILE A 52 -1.31 -7.34 -27.48
N LYS A 53 -1.08 -7.91 -28.66
CA LYS A 53 0.26 -8.32 -29.10
C LYS A 53 0.86 -7.25 -29.99
N GLY A 54 1.99 -6.69 -29.57
CA GLY A 54 2.86 -5.88 -30.41
C GLY A 54 3.89 -6.73 -31.16
N ASP A 55 4.90 -6.08 -31.74
CA ASP A 55 5.93 -6.75 -32.54
C ASP A 55 6.91 -7.59 -31.68
N SER A 56 7.20 -7.14 -30.46
CA SER A 56 8.16 -7.78 -29.53
C SER A 56 7.78 -7.59 -28.05
N TRP A 57 6.49 -7.39 -27.79
CA TRP A 57 5.93 -7.14 -26.47
C TRP A 57 4.43 -7.46 -26.46
N THR A 58 3.90 -7.70 -25.27
CA THR A 58 2.48 -7.93 -25.01
C THR A 58 1.95 -6.90 -24.01
N GLU A 59 0.82 -6.27 -24.33
CA GLU A 59 0.04 -5.45 -23.42
C GLU A 59 -0.99 -6.31 -22.68
N TYR A 60 -1.14 -6.07 -21.38
CA TYR A 60 -2.30 -6.51 -20.61
C TYR A 60 -3.02 -5.31 -20.04
N ARG A 61 -4.33 -5.24 -20.27
CA ARG A 61 -5.20 -4.27 -19.61
C ARG A 61 -6.08 -4.99 -18.63
N ILE A 62 -6.05 -4.55 -17.38
CA ILE A 62 -6.58 -5.30 -16.26
C ILE A 62 -7.51 -4.38 -15.46
N TYR A 63 -8.73 -4.83 -15.25
CA TYR A 63 -9.62 -4.26 -14.25
C TYR A 63 -9.28 -4.88 -12.90
N MET A 64 -8.95 -4.07 -11.90
CA MET A 64 -8.59 -4.55 -10.57
C MET A 64 -9.40 -3.82 -9.51
N VAL A 65 -10.02 -4.57 -8.60
CA VAL A 65 -10.56 -4.03 -7.35
C VAL A 65 -9.53 -4.28 -6.26
N SER A 66 -9.07 -3.22 -5.59
CA SER A 66 -8.04 -3.30 -4.54
C SER A 66 -8.60 -3.61 -3.15
N GLY A 67 -9.92 -3.56 -2.99
CA GLY A 67 -10.64 -3.78 -1.74
C GLY A 67 -11.71 -2.71 -1.53
N THR A 68 -12.22 -2.65 -0.31
CA THR A 68 -13.21 -1.67 0.13
C THR A 68 -12.58 -0.61 1.02
N TRP A 69 -13.03 0.63 0.90
CA TRP A 69 -12.73 1.71 1.84
C TRP A 69 -14.06 2.21 2.40
N PHE A 70 -14.23 2.09 3.71
CA PHE A 70 -15.50 2.38 4.40
C PHE A 70 -16.70 1.53 3.94
N THR A 71 -17.86 1.88 4.45
CA THR A 71 -19.17 1.31 4.10
C THR A 71 -20.01 2.28 3.28
N HIS A 72 -21.12 1.80 2.70
CA HIS A 72 -22.10 2.66 2.04
C HIS A 72 -22.80 3.67 2.99
N GLU A 73 -22.65 3.50 4.30
CA GLU A 73 -23.14 4.48 5.29
C GLU A 73 -22.22 5.72 5.38
N GLU A 74 -20.97 5.59 4.95
CA GLU A 74 -19.93 6.62 5.07
C GLU A 74 -19.57 7.24 3.72
N VAL A 75 -19.61 6.45 2.63
CA VAL A 75 -19.28 6.91 1.27
C VAL A 75 -20.29 6.42 0.24
N ASP A 76 -20.34 7.07 -0.92
CA ASP A 76 -21.18 6.62 -2.03
C ASP A 76 -20.67 5.37 -2.73
N GLU A 77 -19.35 5.24 -2.91
CA GLU A 77 -18.70 4.09 -3.55
C GLU A 77 -17.56 3.54 -2.68
N PRO A 78 -17.82 2.48 -1.90
CA PRO A 78 -16.80 1.83 -1.07
C PRO A 78 -15.82 0.99 -1.86
N GLU A 79 -16.20 0.44 -3.02
CA GLU A 79 -15.35 -0.48 -3.77
C GLU A 79 -14.33 0.28 -4.62
N TRP A 80 -13.05 0.12 -4.28
CA TRP A 80 -11.96 0.83 -4.96
C TRP A 80 -11.47 0.03 -6.16
N TRP A 81 -11.79 0.50 -7.37
CA TRP A 81 -11.34 -0.11 -8.61
C TRP A 81 -10.34 0.74 -9.40
N HIS A 82 -9.49 0.06 -10.16
CA HIS A 82 -8.35 0.64 -10.87
C HIS A 82 -8.15 -0.03 -12.22
N TRP A 83 -7.65 0.73 -13.20
CA TRP A 83 -7.00 0.12 -14.36
C TRP A 83 -5.54 -0.11 -14.07
N LEU A 84 -5.09 -1.34 -14.31
CA LEU A 84 -3.70 -1.74 -14.36
C LEU A 84 -3.35 -2.09 -15.81
N THR A 85 -2.43 -1.34 -16.38
CA THR A 85 -1.86 -1.60 -17.69
C THR A 85 -0.48 -2.17 -17.51
N MET A 86 -0.14 -3.26 -18.18
CA MET A 86 1.19 -3.87 -18.17
C MET A 86 1.72 -3.95 -19.59
N VAL A 87 2.99 -3.65 -19.78
CA VAL A 87 3.76 -3.95 -20.99
C VAL A 87 4.84 -4.95 -20.62
N VAL A 88 4.82 -6.11 -21.28
CA VAL A 88 5.75 -7.21 -21.05
C VAL A 88 6.52 -7.47 -22.34
N PRO A 89 7.84 -7.25 -22.40
CA PRO A 89 8.65 -7.67 -23.54
C PRO A 89 8.58 -9.18 -23.77
N ASP A 90 8.67 -9.64 -25.01
CA ASP A 90 8.65 -11.09 -25.31
C ASP A 90 9.89 -11.81 -24.73
N ASP A 91 11.01 -11.08 -24.58
CA ASP A 91 12.26 -11.55 -23.99
C ASP A 91 12.63 -10.72 -22.76
N VAL A 92 12.01 -11.04 -21.62
CA VAL A 92 12.23 -10.36 -20.33
C VAL A 92 13.62 -10.72 -19.76
N GLN A 93 14.50 -9.72 -19.66
CA GLN A 93 15.86 -9.85 -19.16
C GLN A 93 15.95 -9.70 -17.64
N GLU A 94 15.13 -8.84 -17.05
CA GLU A 94 15.23 -8.46 -15.63
C GLU A 94 14.13 -9.09 -14.78
N THR A 95 14.37 -9.21 -13.47
CA THR A 95 13.36 -9.62 -12.48
C THR A 95 12.69 -8.43 -11.80
N GLU A 96 13.24 -7.23 -12.02
CA GLU A 96 12.79 -5.95 -11.48
C GLU A 96 11.79 -5.31 -12.43
N SER A 97 10.61 -4.93 -11.93
CA SER A 97 9.57 -4.27 -12.70
C SER A 97 9.45 -2.79 -12.32
N LEU A 98 9.10 -1.93 -13.28
CA LEU A 98 8.67 -0.56 -12.98
C LEU A 98 7.16 -0.51 -12.71
N MET A 99 6.75 0.08 -11.58
CA MET A 99 5.36 0.40 -11.26
C MET A 99 5.15 1.92 -11.25
N LEU A 100 4.38 2.43 -12.21
CA LEU A 100 3.98 3.82 -12.32
C LEU A 100 2.62 4.03 -11.65
N ILE A 101 2.58 4.90 -10.65
CA ILE A 101 1.34 5.28 -9.95
C ILE A 101 0.77 6.53 -10.62
N GLY A 102 -0.37 6.35 -11.30
CA GLY A 102 -1.13 7.37 -12.00
C GLY A 102 -2.33 7.90 -11.22
N GLY A 103 -2.75 9.10 -11.58
CA GLY A 103 -4.06 9.61 -11.19
C GLY A 103 -5.16 8.97 -12.04
N GLY A 104 -6.35 9.55 -11.99
CA GLY A 104 -7.46 9.12 -12.82
C GLY A 104 -8.78 9.53 -12.21
N TRP A 105 -9.84 9.00 -12.81
CA TRP A 105 -11.20 9.23 -12.39
C TRP A 105 -11.99 7.93 -12.47
N ARG A 106 -12.83 7.62 -11.47
CA ARG A 106 -13.74 6.47 -11.49
C ARG A 106 -14.87 6.61 -12.54
N GLY A 107 -14.91 7.68 -13.32
CA GLY A 107 -15.74 7.75 -14.52
C GLY A 107 -15.04 7.20 -15.76
N ASP A 108 -13.72 6.95 -15.70
CA ASP A 108 -12.93 6.42 -16.80
C ASP A 108 -13.19 4.93 -16.97
N THR A 109 -14.35 4.55 -17.52
CA THR A 109 -14.76 3.14 -17.65
C THR A 109 -14.10 2.41 -18.83
N ILE A 110 -13.13 3.04 -19.50
CA ILE A 110 -12.42 2.47 -20.65
C ILE A 110 -11.00 2.09 -20.18
N PRO A 111 -10.52 0.87 -20.48
CA PRO A 111 -9.17 0.47 -20.14
C PRO A 111 -8.12 1.43 -20.71
N ILE A 112 -7.13 1.79 -19.90
CA ILE A 112 -6.08 2.73 -20.29
C ILE A 112 -5.04 1.99 -21.14
N ALA A 113 -4.83 2.44 -22.37
CA ALA A 113 -3.79 1.92 -23.24
C ALA A 113 -2.40 2.34 -22.78
N ALA A 114 -1.42 1.45 -22.99
CA ALA A 114 -0.01 1.82 -22.88
C ALA A 114 0.33 2.93 -23.89
N ASN A 115 1.03 3.97 -23.44
CA ASN A 115 1.59 4.98 -24.32
C ASN A 115 2.95 4.55 -24.88
N GLU A 116 3.45 5.29 -25.86
CA GLU A 116 4.72 4.98 -26.51
C GLU A 116 5.89 5.00 -25.52
N GLU A 117 5.91 5.93 -24.57
CA GLU A 117 6.97 6.02 -23.56
C GLU A 117 7.04 4.78 -22.67
N MET A 118 5.89 4.23 -22.26
CA MET A 118 5.83 3.01 -21.46
C MET A 118 6.34 1.80 -22.24
N ILE A 119 5.98 1.69 -23.53
CA ILE A 119 6.45 0.62 -24.40
C ILE A 119 7.96 0.72 -24.62
N GLN A 120 8.46 1.92 -24.95
CA GLN A 120 9.88 2.14 -25.15
C GLN A 120 10.69 1.88 -23.88
N ALA A 121 10.16 2.26 -22.71
CA ALA A 121 10.80 1.96 -21.43
C ALA A 121 10.95 0.44 -21.25
N ALA A 122 9.87 -0.33 -21.40
CA ALA A 122 9.89 -1.78 -21.23
C ALA A 122 10.89 -2.47 -22.18
N LEU A 123 10.89 -2.06 -23.46
CA LEU A 123 11.80 -2.62 -24.46
C LEU A 123 13.26 -2.21 -24.22
N ALA A 124 13.50 -0.97 -23.79
CA ALA A 124 14.85 -0.47 -23.54
C ALA A 124 15.50 -1.08 -22.28
N THR A 125 14.70 -1.39 -21.26
CA THR A 125 15.18 -2.03 -20.02
C THR A 125 15.11 -3.55 -20.08
N GLY A 126 14.37 -4.13 -21.02
CA GLY A 126 14.10 -5.56 -21.04
C GLY A 126 13.31 -6.02 -19.82
N SER A 127 12.49 -5.15 -19.24
CA SER A 127 11.75 -5.41 -18.01
C SER A 127 10.27 -5.10 -18.13
N VAL A 128 9.47 -5.65 -17.20
CA VAL A 128 8.04 -5.35 -17.14
C VAL A 128 7.84 -3.91 -16.68
N VAL A 129 6.99 -3.17 -17.39
CA VAL A 129 6.55 -1.85 -16.98
C VAL A 129 5.05 -1.88 -16.79
N SER A 130 4.58 -1.37 -15.65
CA SER A 130 3.18 -1.35 -15.27
C SER A 130 2.74 0.05 -14.88
N HIS A 131 1.48 0.38 -15.13
CA HIS A 131 0.84 1.62 -14.76
C HIS A 131 -0.51 1.33 -14.08
N ILE A 132 -0.62 1.68 -12.80
CA ILE A 132 -1.90 1.68 -12.08
C ILE A 132 -2.48 3.09 -12.08
N SER A 133 -3.73 3.22 -12.49
CA SER A 133 -4.47 4.49 -12.51
C SER A 133 -5.48 4.59 -11.37
N ASN A 134 -6.13 5.75 -11.28
CA ASN A 134 -7.20 6.02 -10.31
C ASN A 134 -6.68 5.89 -8.87
N ILE A 135 -5.51 6.48 -8.61
CA ILE A 135 -4.91 6.60 -7.27
C ILE A 135 -4.80 8.09 -6.91
N PRO A 136 -5.64 8.65 -6.01
CA PRO A 136 -6.70 7.97 -5.28
C PRO A 136 -7.89 7.59 -6.18
N PHE A 137 -8.71 6.66 -5.71
CA PHE A 137 -10.00 6.36 -6.32
C PHE A 137 -10.94 7.53 -6.08
N GLN A 138 -11.38 8.21 -7.14
CA GLN A 138 -12.05 9.51 -7.00
C GLN A 138 -13.00 9.80 -8.17
N PRO A 139 -14.01 10.69 -8.01
CA PRO A 139 -14.35 11.35 -6.76
C PRO A 139 -15.04 10.40 -5.79
N ILE A 140 -15.07 10.79 -4.53
CA ILE A 140 -15.87 10.12 -3.49
C ILE A 140 -16.77 11.16 -2.84
N ASP A 141 -18.02 10.78 -2.58
CA ASP A 141 -18.96 11.59 -1.81
C ASP A 141 -19.09 11.02 -0.41
N PHE A 142 -18.64 11.78 0.59
CA PHE A 142 -18.75 11.39 1.99
C PHE A 142 -20.17 11.69 2.51
N LYS A 143 -20.83 10.69 3.08
CA LYS A 143 -22.18 10.83 3.61
C LYS A 143 -22.19 11.83 4.77
N GLY A 144 -23.07 12.82 4.68
CA GLY A 144 -23.20 13.88 5.68
C GLY A 144 -22.32 15.10 5.41
N ASP A 145 -21.41 15.04 4.44
CA ASP A 145 -20.75 16.24 3.91
C ASP A 145 -21.65 16.98 2.91
N LYS A 146 -21.38 18.27 2.69
CA LYS A 146 -22.08 19.11 1.74
C LYS A 146 -21.40 19.19 0.38
N GLU A 147 -20.11 18.86 0.33
CA GLU A 147 -19.35 18.84 -0.92
C GLU A 147 -19.62 17.51 -1.63
N GLU A 148 -19.99 17.60 -2.91
CA GLU A 148 -20.11 16.46 -3.81
C GLU A 148 -18.92 16.45 -4.77
N GLY A 149 -18.53 15.27 -5.23
CA GLY A 149 -17.44 15.09 -6.16
C GLY A 149 -16.07 15.37 -5.53
N VAL A 150 -15.76 14.83 -4.35
CA VAL A 150 -14.49 15.19 -3.67
C VAL A 150 -13.29 14.54 -4.39
N PHE A 151 -12.36 15.36 -4.90
CA PHE A 151 -11.19 14.96 -5.70
C PHE A 151 -9.85 15.32 -5.05
N GLU A 152 -8.80 14.57 -5.41
CA GLU A 152 -7.38 14.91 -5.21
C GLU A 152 -7.07 15.43 -3.80
N ASP A 153 -6.63 16.68 -3.68
CA ASP A 153 -6.29 17.31 -2.40
C ASP A 153 -7.49 17.47 -1.47
N ALA A 154 -8.69 17.71 -2.01
CA ALA A 154 -9.89 17.82 -1.19
C ALA A 154 -10.24 16.48 -0.54
N LEU A 155 -10.05 15.37 -1.26
CA LEU A 155 -10.31 14.01 -0.73
C LEU A 155 -9.34 13.72 0.41
N ILE A 156 -8.05 13.99 0.20
CA ILE A 156 -7.03 13.79 1.22
C ILE A 156 -7.26 14.72 2.41
N ALA A 157 -7.54 16.00 2.17
CA ALA A 157 -7.78 16.98 3.22
C ALA A 157 -9.02 16.65 4.06
N PHE A 158 -10.10 16.16 3.42
CA PHE A 158 -11.30 15.72 4.14
C PHE A 158 -10.99 14.57 5.10
N GLY A 159 -10.27 13.54 4.64
CA GLY A 159 -9.82 12.45 5.49
C GLY A 159 -8.97 12.91 6.68
N TRP A 160 -8.03 13.83 6.43
CA TRP A 160 -7.24 14.45 7.52
C TRP A 160 -8.09 15.27 8.49
N LEU A 161 -9.10 15.99 8.01
CA LEU A 161 -10.02 16.74 8.85
C LEU A 161 -10.76 15.81 9.81
N GLN A 162 -11.35 14.71 9.29
CA GLN A 162 -12.05 13.72 10.11
C GLN A 162 -11.12 13.09 11.16
N PHE A 163 -9.90 12.71 10.77
CA PHE A 163 -8.91 12.16 11.68
C PHE A 163 -8.53 13.14 12.80
N LEU A 164 -8.22 14.40 12.46
CA LEU A 164 -7.75 15.39 13.42
C LEU A 164 -8.86 15.88 14.35
N GLU A 165 -10.05 16.17 13.82
CA GLU A 165 -11.19 16.61 14.63
C GLU A 165 -11.75 15.50 15.52
N GLY A 166 -11.65 14.25 15.08
CA GLY A 166 -12.00 13.07 15.88
C GLY A 166 -10.99 12.73 16.97
N GLY A 167 -9.88 13.47 17.08
CA GLY A 167 -8.91 13.32 18.17
C GLY A 167 -7.64 12.54 17.81
N ALA A 168 -7.41 12.25 16.52
CA ALA A 168 -6.21 11.61 15.99
C ALA A 168 -5.91 10.24 16.63
N THR A 169 -6.95 9.47 16.93
CA THR A 169 -6.85 8.14 17.52
C THR A 169 -6.60 7.06 16.47
N GLU A 170 -6.06 5.90 16.89
CA GLU A 170 -5.67 4.83 15.96
C GLU A 170 -6.86 4.27 15.16
N ASP A 171 -8.04 4.19 15.77
CA ASP A 171 -9.29 3.74 15.14
C ASP A 171 -9.78 4.69 14.04
N LEU A 172 -9.29 5.93 14.00
CA LEU A 172 -9.64 6.91 12.97
C LEU A 172 -8.63 6.99 11.83
N GLN A 173 -7.53 6.23 11.88
CA GLN A 173 -6.50 6.29 10.84
C GLN A 173 -6.98 5.85 9.46
N GLU A 174 -8.04 5.03 9.39
CA GLU A 174 -8.65 4.61 8.13
C GLU A 174 -9.20 5.80 7.33
N TRP A 175 -9.52 6.94 7.97
CA TRP A 175 -9.85 8.19 7.27
C TRP A 175 -8.72 8.73 6.40
N LEU A 176 -7.48 8.34 6.65
CA LEU A 176 -6.36 8.78 5.84
C LEU A 176 -6.35 8.00 4.52
N ALA A 177 -6.77 8.65 3.43
CA ALA A 177 -6.81 8.08 2.08
C ALA A 177 -5.48 7.42 1.62
N ARG A 178 -4.36 7.74 2.28
CA ARG A 178 -3.09 7.04 2.08
C ARG A 178 -3.19 5.52 2.28
N PHE A 179 -4.07 5.05 3.16
CA PHE A 179 -4.29 3.63 3.45
C PHE A 179 -4.79 2.88 2.21
N PRO A 180 -5.98 3.18 1.67
CA PRO A 180 -6.48 2.52 0.46
C PRO A 180 -5.60 2.81 -0.77
N MET A 181 -5.00 4.00 -0.88
CA MET A 181 -4.04 4.30 -1.97
C MET A 181 -2.83 3.36 -1.95
N THR A 182 -2.28 3.08 -0.77
CA THR A 182 -1.10 2.19 -0.63
C THR A 182 -1.49 0.75 -0.91
N ARG A 183 -2.61 0.28 -0.36
CA ARG A 183 -3.14 -1.07 -0.61
C ARG A 183 -3.34 -1.31 -2.10
N ALA A 184 -3.92 -0.35 -2.81
CA ALA A 184 -4.14 -0.48 -4.25
C ALA A 184 -2.87 -0.73 -5.05
N VAL A 185 -1.77 -0.02 -4.74
CA VAL A 185 -0.50 -0.21 -5.46
C VAL A 185 0.15 -1.55 -5.10
N VAL A 186 0.12 -1.96 -3.83
CA VAL A 186 0.60 -3.27 -3.39
C VAL A 186 -0.17 -4.40 -4.07
N ARG A 187 -1.49 -4.29 -4.16
CA ARG A 187 -2.33 -5.24 -4.88
C ARG A 187 -2.04 -5.25 -6.39
N ALA A 188 -1.70 -4.11 -6.98
CA ALA A 188 -1.24 -4.06 -8.37
C ALA A 188 0.06 -4.85 -8.57
N MET A 189 0.99 -4.77 -7.61
CA MET A 189 2.23 -5.55 -7.63
C MET A 189 1.94 -7.05 -7.53
N ASP A 190 0.98 -7.46 -6.69
CA ASP A 190 0.51 -8.86 -6.62
C ASP A 190 0.03 -9.33 -7.99
N VAL A 191 -0.84 -8.56 -8.64
CA VAL A 191 -1.39 -8.90 -9.97
C VAL A 191 -0.30 -8.98 -11.03
N VAL A 192 0.68 -8.06 -11.03
CA VAL A 192 1.82 -8.11 -11.96
C VAL A 192 2.60 -9.42 -11.81
N GLN A 193 2.89 -9.83 -10.57
CA GLN A 193 3.61 -11.09 -10.31
C GLN A 193 2.78 -12.30 -10.76
N GLU A 194 1.49 -12.33 -10.45
CA GLU A 194 0.60 -13.42 -10.84
C GLU A 194 0.48 -13.57 -12.37
N VAL A 195 0.27 -12.46 -13.08
CA VAL A 195 0.17 -12.48 -14.56
C VAL A 195 1.49 -12.94 -15.18
N CYS A 196 2.62 -12.49 -14.64
CA CYS A 196 3.93 -12.89 -15.15
C CYS A 196 4.24 -14.36 -14.86
N ALA A 197 3.94 -14.86 -13.66
CA ALA A 197 4.21 -16.25 -13.27
C ALA A 197 3.51 -17.29 -14.15
N ILE A 198 2.40 -16.94 -14.82
CA ILE A 198 1.65 -17.85 -15.69
C ILE A 198 2.28 -17.95 -17.09
N ASN A 199 2.71 -16.84 -17.68
CA ASN A 199 3.03 -16.77 -19.11
C ASN A 199 4.41 -16.18 -19.44
N HIS A 200 5.12 -15.66 -18.45
CA HIS A 200 6.34 -14.86 -18.63
C HIS A 200 7.42 -15.23 -17.61
N LYS A 201 8.55 -14.52 -17.67
CA LYS A 201 9.55 -14.56 -16.60
C LYS A 201 8.97 -13.95 -15.32
N GLU A 202 9.31 -14.54 -14.18
CA GLU A 202 8.89 -14.07 -12.85
C GLU A 202 9.41 -12.65 -12.56
N VAL A 203 8.55 -11.81 -11.98
CA VAL A 203 8.89 -10.51 -11.41
C VAL A 203 9.09 -10.68 -9.90
N GLN A 204 10.20 -10.19 -9.35
CA GLN A 204 10.55 -10.36 -7.93
C GLN A 204 10.50 -9.04 -7.16
N GLU A 205 11.01 -7.97 -7.76
CA GLU A 205 11.15 -6.66 -7.12
C GLU A 205 10.54 -5.55 -7.98
N PHE A 206 10.23 -4.42 -7.35
CA PHE A 206 9.60 -3.28 -7.99
C PHE A 206 10.37 -1.99 -7.72
N PHE A 207 10.59 -1.23 -8.79
CA PHE A 207 10.89 0.19 -8.69
C PHE A 207 9.59 0.98 -8.82
N VAL A 208 9.25 1.83 -7.85
CA VAL A 208 7.94 2.50 -7.80
C VAL A 208 8.08 4.00 -8.02
N ALA A 209 7.35 4.54 -9.00
CA ALA A 209 7.39 5.96 -9.37
C ALA A 209 6.00 6.57 -9.39
N GLY A 210 5.89 7.86 -9.10
CA GLY A 210 4.63 8.57 -9.11
C GLY A 210 4.79 10.07 -8.91
N ALA A 211 3.82 10.85 -9.39
CA ALA A 211 3.84 12.31 -9.32
C ALA A 211 2.79 12.90 -8.37
N SER A 212 3.11 14.01 -7.72
CA SER A 212 2.27 14.70 -6.74
C SER A 212 1.88 13.77 -5.58
N LYS A 213 0.59 13.56 -5.33
CA LYS A 213 0.08 12.69 -4.25
C LYS A 213 0.43 11.23 -4.46
N ARG A 214 0.62 10.81 -5.72
CA ARG A 214 1.14 9.49 -6.08
C ARG A 214 2.63 9.37 -5.74
N GLY A 215 3.38 10.47 -5.84
CA GLY A 215 4.75 10.56 -5.35
C GLY A 215 4.85 10.37 -3.83
N TRP A 216 3.86 10.82 -3.06
CA TRP A 216 3.77 10.47 -1.64
C TRP A 216 3.40 9.00 -1.42
N THR A 217 2.66 8.36 -2.34
CA THR A 217 2.30 6.94 -2.23
C THR A 217 3.50 6.03 -2.39
N THR A 218 4.51 6.42 -3.20
CA THR A 218 5.72 5.58 -3.35
C THR A 218 6.42 5.37 -2.01
N TRP A 219 6.49 6.41 -1.17
CA TRP A 219 7.04 6.31 0.20
C TRP A 219 6.30 5.30 1.06
N THR A 220 4.96 5.30 0.99
CA THR A 220 4.16 4.42 1.84
C THR A 220 4.12 2.99 1.35
N VAL A 221 4.18 2.77 0.04
CA VAL A 221 4.34 1.43 -0.55
C VAL A 221 5.71 0.86 -0.15
N ALA A 222 6.79 1.64 -0.32
CA ALA A 222 8.13 1.23 0.09
C ALA A 222 8.26 0.98 1.61
N ALA A 223 7.45 1.65 2.43
CA ALA A 223 7.49 1.45 3.86
C ALA A 223 6.87 0.10 4.27
N VAL A 224 5.85 -0.38 3.55
CA VAL A 224 5.07 -1.58 3.97
C VAL A 224 5.44 -2.85 3.23
N ASP A 225 6.03 -2.75 2.03
CA ASP A 225 6.26 -3.87 1.13
C ASP A 225 7.73 -4.03 0.77
N ASP A 226 8.32 -5.16 1.18
CA ASP A 226 9.74 -5.46 1.01
C ASP A 226 10.13 -5.78 -0.45
N ARG A 227 9.16 -5.95 -1.35
CA ARG A 227 9.42 -6.12 -2.79
C ARG A 227 9.85 -4.81 -3.45
N VAL A 228 9.72 -3.66 -2.78
CA VAL A 228 10.14 -2.37 -3.34
C VAL A 228 11.64 -2.16 -3.20
N MET A 229 12.38 -2.31 -4.30
CA MET A 229 13.83 -2.11 -4.33
C MET A 229 14.25 -0.63 -4.45
N GLY A 230 13.33 0.25 -4.86
CA GLY A 230 13.62 1.68 -5.03
C GLY A 230 12.38 2.50 -5.38
N ILE A 231 12.46 3.81 -5.14
CA ILE A 231 11.38 4.75 -5.44
C ILE A 231 11.87 6.00 -6.18
N ALA A 232 11.03 6.54 -7.06
CA ALA A 232 11.18 7.87 -7.66
C ALA A 232 9.95 8.75 -7.34
N PRO A 233 9.92 9.41 -6.17
CA PRO A 233 8.84 10.33 -5.81
C PRO A 233 9.02 11.67 -6.54
N VAL A 234 8.10 12.02 -7.44
CA VAL A 234 8.05 13.35 -8.07
C VAL A 234 7.03 14.20 -7.34
N VAL A 235 7.48 14.97 -6.34
CA VAL A 235 6.58 15.79 -5.52
C VAL A 235 6.53 17.22 -6.07
N ILE A 236 5.31 17.76 -6.19
CA ILE A 236 5.02 19.15 -6.55
C ILE A 236 4.22 19.83 -5.45
#